data_AF-A0A0W8G2S4-F1
#
_entry.id   AF-A0A0W8G2S4-F1
#
_cell.length_a   1.000
_cell.length_b   1.000
_cell.length_c   1.000
_cell.angle_alpha   90.00
_cell.angle_beta   90.00
_cell.angle_gamma   90.00
#
_symmetry.space_group_name_H-M   'P 1'
#
loop_
_entity.id
_entity.type
_entity.pdbx_description
1 polymer ?
#
loop_
_entity_poly.entity_id
_entity_poly.type
_entity_poly.pdbx_seq_one_letter_code
_entity_poly.pdbx_strand_id
1 'polypeptide(L)'
;MLKKYGLCDLVSNARLALGAFQNSLSEKMPYDLILLDIMMPDMDGHACLAAMREIERECGVPPGKEVKVAMVSALRDTKNVCKAFFQGQAVCYIPKPVMLETIDELISSL
;
A
#
# COMPACT_ATOMS: atom_id res chain seq x y z
N MET A 1 10.28 -13.37 0.43
CA MET A 1 8.85 -13.74 0.52
C MET A 1 8.09 -13.28 -0.73
N LEU A 2 8.04 -11.98 -1.04
CA LEU A 2 7.24 -11.46 -2.17
C LEU A 2 7.86 -11.64 -3.58
N LYS A 3 9.18 -11.80 -3.69
CA LYS A 3 9.87 -11.99 -4.97
C LYS A 3 9.36 -13.18 -5.81
N LYS A 4 8.61 -14.11 -5.22
CA LYS A 4 7.97 -15.22 -5.95
C LYS A 4 6.80 -14.77 -6.84
N TYR A 5 6.26 -13.58 -6.61
CA TYR A 5 5.10 -13.05 -7.33
C TYR A 5 5.46 -11.98 -8.36
N GLY A 6 6.68 -11.44 -8.34
CA GLY A 6 7.10 -10.41 -9.28
C GLY A 6 8.30 -9.60 -8.82
N LEU A 7 8.51 -8.46 -9.50
CA LEU A 7 9.49 -7.45 -9.10
C LEU A 7 9.02 -6.80 -7.80
N CYS A 8 9.94 -6.64 -6.85
CA CYS A 8 9.61 -6.11 -5.53
C CYS A 8 10.70 -5.17 -5.07
N ASP A 9 10.29 -3.97 -4.70
CA ASP A 9 11.12 -3.03 -3.95
C ASP A 9 10.75 -3.07 -2.48
N LEU A 10 11.77 -2.99 -1.62
CA LEU A 10 11.62 -2.95 -0.17
C LEU A 10 12.19 -1.63 0.34
N VAL A 11 11.34 -0.87 1.02
CA VAL A 11 11.68 0.41 1.61
C VAL A 11 11.33 0.39 3.10
N SER A 12 12.09 1.13 3.91
CA SER A 12 12.00 1.09 5.37
C SER A 12 11.29 2.28 6.01
N ASN A 13 10.94 3.30 5.22
CA ASN A 13 10.22 4.48 5.70
C ASN A 13 9.40 5.13 4.59
N ALA A 14 8.49 6.01 5.00
CA ALA A 14 7.58 6.70 4.10
C ALA A 14 8.27 7.57 3.05
N ARG A 15 9.36 8.26 3.40
CA ARG A 15 10.10 9.12 2.45
C ARG A 15 10.64 8.30 1.29
N LEU A 16 11.25 7.15 1.57
CA LEU A 16 11.75 6.23 0.55
C LEU A 16 10.59 5.63 -0.25
N ALA A 17 9.47 5.30 0.41
CA ALA A 17 8.28 4.78 -0.26
C ALA A 17 7.68 5.77 -1.27
N LEU A 18 7.51 7.04 -0.89
CA LEU A 18 7.01 8.08 -1.79
C LEU A 18 7.97 8.36 -2.94
N GLY A 19 9.28 8.36 -2.69
CA GLY A 19 10.28 8.51 -3.74
C GLY A 19 10.25 7.36 -4.74
N ALA A 20 10.21 6.11 -4.27
CA ALA A 20 10.09 4.94 -5.13
C ALA A 20 8.79 4.96 -5.95
N PHE A 21 7.67 5.32 -5.32
CA PHE A 21 6.38 5.44 -5.98
C PHE A 21 6.35 6.53 -7.06
N GLN A 22 6.90 7.71 -6.78
CA GLN A 22 7.00 8.78 -7.76
C GLN A 22 7.90 8.39 -8.94
N ASN A 23 9.03 7.73 -8.67
CA ASN A 23 9.93 7.23 -9.70
C ASN A 23 9.22 6.20 -10.58
N SER A 24 8.49 5.24 -9.99
CA SER A 24 7.78 4.20 -10.73
C SER A 24 6.75 4.78 -11.71
N LEU A 25 6.04 5.84 -11.31
CA LEU A 25 5.13 6.57 -12.19
C LEU A 25 5.90 7.29 -13.32
N SER A 26 7.00 7.96 -13.00
CA SER A 26 7.80 8.69 -13.99
C SER A 26 8.45 7.78 -15.04
N GLU A 27 8.86 6.57 -14.64
CA GLU A 27 9.45 5.54 -15.50
C GLU A 27 8.40 4.73 -16.27
N LYS A 28 7.10 5.03 -16.10
CA LYS A 28 5.97 4.30 -16.68
C LYS A 28 5.94 2.81 -16.30
N MET A 29 6.44 2.50 -15.11
CA MET A 29 6.37 1.18 -14.48
C MET A 29 5.66 1.30 -13.14
N PRO A 30 4.37 1.70 -13.10
CA PRO A 30 3.64 1.86 -11.85
C PRO A 30 3.56 0.54 -11.09
N TYR A 31 3.59 0.60 -9.76
CA TYR A 31 3.32 -0.58 -8.95
C TYR A 31 1.86 -1.01 -9.09
N ASP A 32 1.64 -2.32 -9.17
CA ASP A 32 0.29 -2.90 -9.14
C ASP A 32 -0.25 -3.03 -7.70
N LEU A 33 0.66 -3.26 -6.74
CA LEU A 33 0.35 -3.49 -5.34
C LEU A 33 1.43 -2.89 -4.43
N ILE A 34 0.99 -2.21 -3.37
CA ILE A 34 1.83 -1.77 -2.26
C ILE A 34 1.33 -2.40 -0.97
N LEU A 35 2.23 -3.03 -0.22
CA LEU A 35 1.99 -3.43 1.17
C LEU A 35 2.54 -2.35 2.10
N LEU A 36 1.67 -1.65 2.81
CA LEU A 36 2.03 -0.46 3.58
C LEU A 36 1.79 -0.66 5.07
N ASP A 37 2.84 -0.60 5.88
CA ASP A 37 2.72 -0.68 7.34
C ASP A 37 2.02 0.58 7.89
N ILE A 38 1.01 0.39 8.74
CA ILE A 38 0.36 1.52 9.45
C ILE A 38 1.32 2.08 10.51
N MET A 39 1.98 1.18 11.24
CA MET A 39 2.79 1.53 12.41
C MET A 39 4.24 1.70 11.98
N MET A 40 4.59 2.89 11.49
CA MET A 40 5.98 3.28 11.20
C MET A 40 6.44 4.36 12.20
N PRO A 41 7.74 4.36 12.59
CA PRO A 41 8.25 5.22 13.65
C PRO A 41 8.19 6.73 13.33
N ASP A 42 8.33 7.10 12.07
CA ASP A 42 8.48 8.51 11.66
C ASP A 42 7.19 9.13 11.08
N MET A 43 6.32 8.31 10.47
CA MET A 43 5.15 8.78 9.73
C MET A 43 4.06 7.71 9.67
N ASP A 44 2.82 8.06 9.96
CA ASP A 44 1.69 7.13 9.87
C ASP A 44 1.51 6.61 8.43
N GLY A 45 1.32 5.30 8.28
CA GLY A 45 1.00 4.69 6.97
C GLY A 45 -0.23 5.33 6.30
N HIS A 46 -1.20 5.84 7.07
CA HIS A 46 -2.32 6.59 6.50
C HIS A 46 -1.89 7.90 5.83
N ALA A 47 -0.97 8.65 6.46
CA ALA A 47 -0.43 9.86 5.86
C ALA A 47 0.39 9.53 4.60
N CYS A 48 1.11 8.39 4.61
CA CYS A 48 1.83 7.90 3.43
C CYS A 48 0.89 7.59 2.28
N LEU A 49 -0.21 6.89 2.56
CA LEU A 49 -1.23 6.59 1.56
C LEU A 49 -1.87 7.87 0.98
N ALA A 50 -2.22 8.82 1.84
CA ALA A 50 -2.79 10.10 1.39
C ALA A 50 -1.83 10.85 0.46
N ALA A 51 -0.53 10.87 0.78
CA ALA A 51 0.50 11.47 -0.06
C ALA A 51 0.66 10.70 -1.40
N MET A 52 0.58 9.37 -1.41
CA MET A 52 0.57 8.60 -2.66
C MET A 52 -0.62 8.96 -3.54
N ARG A 53 -1.83 9.10 -2.96
CA ARG A 53 -3.02 9.53 -3.72
C ARG A 53 -2.90 10.94 -4.27
N GLU A 54 -2.21 11.83 -3.55
CA GLU A 54 -1.88 13.17 -4.06
C GLU A 54 -1.00 13.09 -5.31
N ILE A 55 0.10 12.34 -5.22
CA ILE A 55 1.05 12.14 -6.34
C ILE A 55 0.32 11.56 -7.55
N GLU A 56 -0.56 10.56 -7.35
CA GLU A 56 -1.35 10.00 -8.44
C GLU A 56 -2.21 11.05 -9.13
N ARG A 57 -2.86 11.92 -8.36
CA ARG A 57 -3.67 13.01 -8.89
C ARG A 57 -2.83 14.03 -9.66
N GLU A 58 -1.67 14.41 -9.13
CA GLU A 58 -0.73 15.32 -9.78
C GLU A 58 -0.16 14.73 -11.09
N CYS A 59 0.10 13.42 -11.10
CA CYS A 59 0.54 12.69 -12.30
C CYS A 59 -0.60 12.37 -13.27
N GLY A 60 -1.85 12.73 -12.96
CA GLY A 60 -3.01 12.51 -13.83
C GLY A 60 -3.45 11.05 -13.94
N VAL A 61 -3.19 10.23 -12.91
CA VAL A 61 -3.71 8.86 -12.83
C VAL A 61 -5.23 8.92 -12.74
N PRO A 62 -5.97 8.26 -13.65
CA PRO A 62 -7.43 8.29 -13.63
C PRO A 62 -8.01 7.63 -12.37
N PRO A 63 -9.16 8.11 -11.88
CA PRO A 63 -9.89 7.41 -10.82
C PRO A 63 -10.20 5.96 -11.20
N GLY A 64 -9.95 5.03 -10.28
CA GLY A 64 -10.04 3.58 -10.48
C GLY A 64 -8.81 2.92 -11.11
N LYS A 65 -7.77 3.70 -11.46
CA LYS A 65 -6.48 3.21 -11.97
C LYS A 65 -5.34 3.43 -10.98
N GLU A 66 -5.65 3.89 -9.79
CA GLU A 66 -4.68 4.07 -8.72
C GLU A 66 -4.09 2.73 -8.26
N VAL A 67 -2.87 2.79 -7.72
CA VAL A 67 -2.19 1.62 -7.16
C VAL A 67 -3.03 1.00 -6.04
N LYS A 68 -3.09 -0.32 -6.02
CA LYS A 68 -3.77 -1.04 -4.95
C LYS A 68 -2.88 -1.02 -3.71
N VAL A 69 -3.41 -0.56 -2.58
CA VAL A 69 -2.66 -0.50 -1.33
C VAL A 69 -3.31 -1.40 -0.29
N ALA A 70 -2.55 -2.34 0.24
CA ALA A 70 -2.95 -3.19 1.36
C ALA A 70 -2.22 -2.73 2.62
N MET A 71 -2.99 -2.29 3.61
CA MET A 71 -2.44 -1.76 4.85
C MET A 71 -2.10 -2.91 5.81
N VAL A 72 -0.90 -2.92 6.38
CA VAL A 72 -0.44 -3.97 7.29
C VAL A 72 -0.42 -3.41 8.72
N SER A 73 -1.07 -4.07 9.67
CA SER A 73 -1.22 -3.56 11.04
C SER A 73 -1.01 -4.63 12.11
N ALA A 74 -0.52 -4.20 13.28
CA ALA A 74 -0.44 -5.06 14.46
C ALA A 74 -1.78 -5.16 15.24
N LEU A 75 -2.76 -4.32 14.91
CA LEU A 75 -4.06 -4.32 15.58
C LEU A 75 -4.85 -5.57 15.20
N ARG A 76 -5.35 -6.31 16.20
CA ARG A 76 -6.15 -7.53 16.00
C ARG A 76 -7.60 -7.24 15.60
N ASP A 77 -8.12 -6.08 16.00
CA ASP A 77 -9.48 -5.63 15.65
C ASP A 77 -9.46 -4.73 14.41
N THR A 78 -8.86 -5.24 13.32
CA THR A 78 -8.83 -4.52 12.05
C THR A 78 -10.25 -4.28 11.55
N LYS A 79 -11.18 -5.23 11.63
CA LYS A 79 -12.51 -5.09 11.01
C LYS A 79 -13.30 -3.86 11.47
N ASN A 80 -13.26 -3.51 12.75
CA ASN A 80 -14.02 -2.37 13.29
C ASN A 80 -13.28 -1.03 13.12
N VAL A 81 -11.98 -1.01 13.42
CA VAL A 81 -11.15 0.19 13.29
C VAL A 81 -11.02 0.56 11.81
N CYS A 82 -10.72 -0.41 10.95
CA CYS A 82 -10.51 -0.18 9.54
C CYS A 82 -11.73 0.37 8.84
N LYS A 83 -12.96 -0.09 9.10
CA LYS A 83 -14.16 0.48 8.46
C LYS A 83 -14.35 1.96 8.75
N ALA A 84 -14.01 2.43 9.95
CA ALA A 84 -14.09 3.84 10.32
C ALA A 84 -12.99 4.68 9.63
N PHE A 85 -11.81 4.11 9.40
CA PHE A 85 -10.69 4.77 8.72
C PHE A 85 -10.67 4.55 7.19
N PHE A 86 -11.50 3.67 6.66
CA PHE A 86 -11.55 3.32 5.23
C PHE A 86 -12.38 4.37 4.47
N GLN A 87 -11.77 5.52 4.21
CA GLN A 87 -12.30 6.53 3.28
C GLN A 87 -12.17 6.11 1.80
N GLY A 88 -12.14 4.80 1.52
CA GLY A 88 -11.98 4.24 0.16
C GLY A 88 -10.57 4.31 -0.43
N GLN A 89 -9.56 4.69 0.35
CA GLN A 89 -8.21 4.92 -0.17
C GLN A 89 -7.32 3.65 -0.22
N ALA A 90 -7.63 2.61 0.54
CA ALA A 90 -6.92 1.33 0.54
C ALA A 90 -7.82 0.23 -0.02
N VAL A 91 -7.24 -0.93 -0.38
CA VAL A 91 -7.98 -2.09 -0.88
C VAL A 91 -8.34 -3.05 0.27
N CYS A 92 -7.41 -3.28 1.20
CA CYS A 92 -7.66 -4.16 2.35
C CYS A 92 -6.71 -3.88 3.51
N TYR A 93 -6.94 -4.57 4.63
CA TYR A 93 -6.05 -4.57 5.80
C TYR A 93 -5.61 -5.99 6.15
N ILE A 94 -4.32 -6.13 6.39
CA ILE A 94 -3.64 -7.40 6.71
C ILE A 94 -3.11 -7.33 8.14
N PRO A 95 -3.53 -8.24 9.04
CA PRO A 95 -2.98 -8.31 10.38
C PRO A 95 -1.55 -8.88 10.35
N LYS A 96 -0.70 -8.41 11.27
CA LYS A 96 0.63 -9.00 11.53
C LYS A 96 0.51 -10.21 12.47
N PRO A 97 1.31 -11.28 12.28
CA PRO A 97 2.31 -11.44 11.22
C PRO A 97 1.67 -11.67 9.85
N VAL A 98 2.26 -11.10 8.79
CA VAL A 98 1.78 -11.31 7.41
C VAL A 98 2.06 -12.75 7.01
N MET A 99 1.01 -13.50 6.68
CA MET A 99 1.10 -14.90 6.25
C MET A 99 1.12 -14.99 4.71
N LEU A 100 1.74 -16.04 4.17
CA LEU A 100 1.82 -16.25 2.72
C LEU A 100 0.44 -16.40 2.10
N GLU A 101 -0.44 -17.13 2.78
CA GLU A 101 -1.80 -17.42 2.36
C GLU A 101 -2.60 -16.11 2.18
N THR A 102 -2.40 -15.14 3.08
CA THR A 102 -3.05 -13.83 2.97
C THR A 102 -2.55 -13.03 1.77
N ILE A 103 -1.27 -13.17 1.41
CA ILE A 103 -0.72 -12.55 0.20
C ILE A 103 -1.25 -13.26 -1.05
N ASP A 104 -1.33 -14.59 -1.04
CA ASP A 104 -1.88 -15.40 -2.13
C ASP A 104 -3.35 -15.00 -2.41
N GLU A 105 -4.17 -14.89 -1.37
CA GLU A 105 -5.56 -14.43 -1.47
C GLU A 105 -5.66 -13.00 -2.02
N LEU A 106 -4.82 -12.09 -1.49
CA LEU A 106 -4.78 -10.70 -1.95
C LEU A 106 -4.47 -10.63 -3.44
N ILE A 107 -3.38 -11.27 -3.88
CA ILE A 107 -2.94 -11.23 -5.28
C ILE A 107 -4.00 -11.88 -6.19
N SER A 108 -4.64 -12.96 -5.74
CA SER A 108 -5.73 -13.61 -6.50
C SER A 108 -6.97 -12.73 -6.66
N SER A 109 -7.13 -11.70 -5.84
CA SER A 109 -8.24 -10.75 -5.88
C SER A 109 -7.95 -9.47 -6.67
N LEU A 110 -6.71 -9.29 -7.14
CA LEU A 110 -6.31 -8.13 -7.96
C LEU A 110 -6.67 -8.35 -9.44
#